data_AF-A0A2S5GR38-F1
#
_entry.id   AF-A0A2S5GR38-F1
#
_cell.length_a   1.000
_cell.length_b   1.000
_cell.length_c   1.000
_cell.angle_alpha   90.00
_cell.angle_beta   90.00
_cell.angle_gamma   90.00
#
_symmetry.space_group_name_H-M   'P 1'
#
loop_
_entity.id
_entity.type
_entity.pdbx_description
1 polymer ?
#
loop_
_entity_poly.entity_id
_entity_poly.type
_entity_poly.pdbx_seq_one_letter_code
_entity_poly.pdbx_strand_id
1 'polypeptide(L)'
;MRTYQGSCHCGACRFEVDMNLDHVRSCNCSICKRRGALIHRVPTAALRMLTPLDDLSVYQWGSKTAKDYFCPHCGILPFRVPSAPTAQELAQGKQAFVGWAVNVRCLDGVDLAGVPVLKVDGAGLAI
;
A
#
# COMPACT_ATOMS: atom_id res chain seq x y z
N MET A 1 -15.64 1.79 11.77
CA MET A 1 -14.27 2.33 11.57
C MET A 1 -13.44 1.93 12.77
N ARG A 2 -12.24 1.37 12.56
CA ARG A 2 -11.35 0.85 13.61
C ARG A 2 -9.93 1.38 13.38
N THR A 3 -9.24 1.71 14.46
CA THR A 3 -7.80 2.00 14.45
C THR A 3 -7.01 0.70 14.54
N TYR A 4 -6.10 0.49 13.60
CA TYR A 4 -5.16 -0.62 13.58
C TYR A 4 -3.76 -0.12 13.91
N GLN A 5 -3.05 -0.87 14.76
CA GLN A 5 -1.62 -0.72 14.94
C GLN A 5 -0.89 -1.50 13.85
N GLY A 6 0.21 -0.94 13.34
CA GLY A 6 1.00 -1.58 12.31
C GLY A 6 2.49 -1.35 12.49
N SER A 7 3.28 -2.30 12.01
CA SER A 7 4.73 -2.24 12.05
C SER A 7 5.38 -3.06 10.93
N CYS A 8 6.64 -2.74 10.63
CA CYS A 8 7.49 -3.70 9.91
C CYS A 8 7.90 -4.86 10.84
N HIS A 9 8.47 -5.93 10.27
CA HIS A 9 8.84 -7.13 11.04
C HIS A 9 9.75 -6.84 12.25
N CYS A 10 10.74 -5.96 12.10
CA CYS A 10 11.67 -5.63 13.19
C CYS A 10 11.20 -4.50 14.11
N GLY A 11 10.01 -3.93 13.88
CA GLY A 11 9.45 -2.85 14.69
C GLY A 11 10.09 -1.47 14.51
N ALA A 12 11.09 -1.32 13.63
CA ALA A 12 11.73 -0.03 13.37
C ALA A 12 10.83 0.98 12.65
N CYS A 13 9.83 0.49 11.90
CA CYS A 13 8.74 1.31 11.38
C CYS A 13 7.47 0.97 12.17
N ARG A 14 6.80 1.98 12.72
CA ARG A 14 5.51 1.86 13.42
C ARG A 14 4.55 2.93 12.95
N PHE A 15 3.28 2.57 12.86
CA PHE A 15 2.22 3.46 12.37
C PHE A 15 0.86 3.01 12.91
N GLU A 16 -0.10 3.93 12.86
CA GLU A 16 -1.50 3.65 13.08
C GLU A 16 -2.30 3.95 11.81
N VAL A 17 -3.37 3.20 11.58
CA VAL A 17 -4.31 3.49 10.49
C VAL A 17 -5.75 3.35 10.91
N ASP A 18 -6.57 4.36 10.63
CA ASP A 18 -8.02 4.29 10.78
C ASP A 18 -8.65 3.79 9.48
N MET A 19 -9.32 2.64 9.52
CA MET A 19 -10.01 2.14 8.34
C MET A 19 -11.19 1.22 8.66
N ASN A 20 -12.02 1.01 7.66
CA ASN A 20 -12.96 -0.10 7.62
C ASN A 20 -12.40 -1.13 6.63
N LEU A 21 -11.81 -2.21 7.13
CA LEU A 21 -11.20 -3.23 6.29
C LEU A 21 -12.26 -4.16 5.70
N ASP A 22 -12.83 -3.76 4.58
CA ASP A 22 -13.87 -4.48 3.84
C ASP A 22 -13.30 -5.34 2.70
N HIS A 23 -12.11 -4.99 2.18
CA HIS A 23 -11.41 -5.72 1.13
C HIS A 23 -9.92 -5.41 1.12
N VAL A 24 -9.15 -6.25 0.43
CA VAL A 24 -7.77 -5.97 0.04
C VAL A 24 -7.59 -6.10 -1.46
N ARG A 25 -6.56 -5.47 -1.99
CA ARG A 25 -6.20 -5.53 -3.41
C ARG A 25 -4.95 -6.37 -3.60
N SER A 26 -4.97 -7.24 -4.61
CA SER A 26 -3.85 -8.04 -5.05
C SER A 26 -3.60 -7.76 -6.53
N CYS A 27 -2.46 -7.12 -6.83
CA CYS A 27 -2.08 -6.69 -8.17
C CYS A 27 -1.05 -7.66 -8.78
N ASN A 28 -1.24 -8.00 -10.05
CA ASN A 28 -0.38 -8.94 -10.79
C ASN A 28 0.82 -8.28 -11.51
N CYS A 29 1.02 -6.96 -11.43
CA CYS A 29 2.13 -6.31 -12.13
C CYS A 29 3.49 -6.83 -11.64
N SER A 30 4.54 -6.61 -12.44
CA SER A 30 5.87 -7.19 -12.24
C SER A 30 6.44 -6.97 -10.83
N ILE A 31 6.16 -5.82 -10.21
CA ILE A 31 6.62 -5.49 -8.87
C ILE A 31 5.68 -6.00 -7.78
N CYS A 32 4.36 -5.90 -7.97
CA CYS A 32 3.38 -6.34 -6.96
C CYS A 32 3.38 -7.86 -6.79
N LYS A 33 3.53 -8.62 -7.88
CA LYS A 33 3.64 -10.09 -7.81
C LYS A 33 4.86 -10.55 -7.00
N ARG A 34 5.98 -9.81 -7.06
CA ARG A 34 7.21 -10.13 -6.31
C ARG A 34 7.09 -9.76 -4.84
N ARG A 35 6.36 -8.70 -4.52
CA ARG A 35 6.16 -8.25 -3.13
C ARG A 35 5.14 -9.09 -2.37
N GLY A 36 4.13 -9.63 -3.05
CA GLY A 36 3.08 -10.43 -2.40
C GLY A 36 2.23 -9.67 -1.37
N ALA A 37 2.26 -8.33 -1.40
CA ALA A 37 1.52 -7.48 -0.48
C ALA A 37 0.01 -7.54 -0.78
N LEU A 38 -0.80 -7.50 0.27
CA LEU A 38 -2.24 -7.29 0.21
C LEU A 38 -2.51 -5.88 0.69
N ILE A 39 -3.01 -5.01 -0.19
CA ILE A 39 -3.10 -3.58 0.10
C ILE A 39 -4.53 -3.09 0.26
N HIS A 40 -4.77 -2.25 1.26
CA HIS A 40 -6.02 -1.51 1.42
C HIS A 40 -5.74 -0.01 1.28
N ARG A 41 -6.62 0.73 0.60
CA ARG A 41 -6.44 2.16 0.34
C ARG A 41 -7.14 2.99 1.40
N VAL A 42 -6.45 3.98 1.94
CA VAL A 42 -6.97 4.88 2.97
C VAL A 42 -6.65 6.34 2.62
N PRO A 43 -7.51 7.31 2.98
CA PRO A 43 -7.21 8.74 2.81
C PRO A 43 -5.91 9.14 3.53
N THR A 44 -5.26 10.22 3.10
CA THR A 44 -4.00 10.68 3.70
C THR A 44 -4.08 10.85 5.22
N ALA A 45 -5.17 11.44 5.71
CA ALA A 45 -5.36 11.72 7.15
C ALA A 45 -5.58 10.47 8.01
N ALA A 46 -5.85 9.32 7.39
CA ALA A 46 -6.14 8.08 8.10
C ALA A 46 -4.88 7.33 8.55
N LEU A 47 -3.71 7.60 7.96
CA LEU A 47 -2.43 6.99 8.34
C LEU A 47 -1.63 7.97 9.20
N ARG A 48 -1.24 7.55 10.40
CA ARG A 48 -0.38 8.31 11.31
C ARG A 48 0.91 7.55 11.53
N MET A 49 2.03 8.23 11.30
CA MET A 49 3.35 7.65 11.54
C MET A 49 3.73 7.79 13.01
N LEU A 50 4.17 6.70 13.63
CA LEU A 50 4.73 6.68 14.99
C LEU A 50 6.27 6.69 14.97
N THR A 51 6.86 6.54 13.79
CA THR A 51 8.30 6.65 13.49
C THR A 51 8.48 7.59 12.31
N PRO A 52 9.52 8.44 12.27
CA PRO A 52 9.77 9.33 11.13
C PRO A 52 9.72 8.61 9.78
N LEU A 53 9.05 9.22 8.80
CA LEU A 53 8.95 8.65 7.46
C LEU A 53 10.33 8.57 6.76
N ASP A 54 11.23 9.49 7.12
CA ASP A 54 12.60 9.59 6.58
C ASP A 54 13.51 8.45 7.05
N ASP A 55 13.09 7.68 8.07
CA ASP A 55 13.81 6.47 8.50
C ASP A 55 13.55 5.28 7.54
N LEU A 56 12.63 5.42 6.58
CA LEU A 56 12.30 4.39 5.61
C LEU A 56 13.01 4.63 4.27
N SER A 57 13.40 3.53 3.61
CA SER A 57 13.89 3.58 2.23
C SER A 57 12.73 3.75 1.24
N VAL A 58 12.87 4.63 0.26
CA VAL A 58 11.86 4.86 -0.78
C VAL A 58 12.31 4.27 -2.11
N TYR A 59 11.45 3.48 -2.73
CA TYR A 59 11.64 2.99 -4.10
C TYR A 59 10.58 3.61 -5.04
N GLN A 60 11.04 4.08 -6.19
CA GLN A 60 10.21 4.60 -7.28
C GLN A 60 10.66 3.99 -8.60
N TRP A 61 9.71 3.67 -9.47
CA TRP A 61 9.99 3.12 -10.79
C TRP A 61 8.91 3.54 -11.80
N GLY A 62 9.12 3.28 -13.10
CA GLY A 62 8.18 3.63 -14.16
C GLY A 62 7.96 5.15 -14.20
N SER A 63 6.70 5.60 -14.13
CA SER A 63 6.32 7.02 -14.06
C SER A 63 6.83 7.78 -12.84
N LYS A 64 7.43 7.08 -11.85
CA LYS A 64 7.93 7.65 -10.58
C LYS A 64 6.88 8.36 -9.73
N THR A 65 5.59 8.21 -10.04
CA THR A 65 4.50 8.80 -9.26
C THR A 65 4.16 8.00 -8.00
N ALA A 66 4.31 6.68 -8.07
CA ALA A 66 4.23 5.83 -6.90
C ALA A 66 5.49 5.95 -6.03
N LYS A 67 5.31 5.88 -4.70
CA LYS A 67 6.40 5.80 -3.72
C LYS A 67 6.17 4.60 -2.82
N ASP A 68 7.10 3.66 -2.82
CA ASP A 68 7.05 2.46 -2.00
C ASP A 68 8.03 2.58 -0.84
N TYR A 69 7.53 2.53 0.39
CA TYR A 69 8.33 2.73 1.59
C TYR A 69 8.71 1.40 2.21
N PHE A 70 10.00 1.18 2.45
CA PHE A 70 10.55 -0.06 2.99
C PHE A 70 11.30 0.20 4.28
N CYS A 71 11.20 -0.74 5.21
CA CYS A 71 12.10 -0.75 6.34
C CYS A 71 13.53 -1.08 5.85
N PRO A 72 14.54 -0.22 6.09
CA PRO A 72 15.92 -0.48 5.67
C PRO A 72 16.55 -1.67 6.40
N HIS A 73 15.98 -2.07 7.54
CA HIS A 73 16.53 -3.16 8.38
C HIS A 73 15.98 -4.55 8.01
N CYS A 74 14.69 -4.67 7.71
CA CYS A 74 14.04 -5.97 7.43
C CYS A 74 13.41 -6.07 6.03
N GLY A 75 13.47 -5.02 5.21
CA GLY A 75 12.97 -5.03 3.84
C GLY A 75 11.44 -5.10 3.68
N ILE A 76 10.67 -5.04 4.76
CA ILE A 76 9.20 -5.04 4.70
C ILE A 76 8.67 -3.73 4.13
N LEU A 77 7.67 -3.83 3.25
CA LEU A 77 6.86 -2.74 2.71
C LEU A 77 5.57 -2.57 3.52
N PRO A 78 5.53 -1.69 4.53
CA PRO A 78 4.32 -1.44 5.32
C PRO A 78 3.24 -0.66 4.55
N PHE A 79 3.63 0.31 3.72
CA PHE A 79 2.67 1.13 2.98
C PHE A 79 3.33 1.80 1.77
N ARG A 80 2.50 2.36 0.89
CA ARG A 80 2.94 3.08 -0.31
C ARG A 80 2.00 4.22 -0.67
N VAL A 81 2.50 5.18 -1.43
CA VAL A 81 1.67 6.09 -2.24
C VAL A 81 1.34 5.37 -3.55
N PRO A 82 0.05 5.17 -3.88
CA PRO A 82 -0.35 4.62 -5.18
C PRO A 82 0.12 5.48 -6.35
N SER A 83 0.34 4.87 -7.52
CA SER A 83 0.68 5.62 -8.73
C SER A 83 -0.47 6.54 -9.16
N ALA A 84 -0.11 7.63 -9.83
CA ALA A 84 -1.08 8.39 -10.62
C ALA A 84 -1.64 7.51 -11.75
N PRO A 85 -2.90 7.73 -12.17
CA PRO A 85 -3.46 7.03 -13.31
C PRO A 85 -2.71 7.39 -14.60
N THR A 86 -2.59 6.43 -15.52
CA THR A 86 -2.08 6.67 -16.88
C THR A 86 -3.10 7.44 -17.72
N ALA A 87 -2.68 7.99 -18.87
CA ALA A 87 -3.59 8.64 -19.80
C ALA A 87 -4.72 7.70 -20.29
N GLN A 88 -4.41 6.42 -20.53
CA GLN A 88 -5.39 5.41 -20.89
C GLN A 88 -6.40 5.17 -19.76
N GLU A 89 -5.92 5.07 -18.53
CA GLU A 89 -6.79 4.91 -17.36
C GLU A 89 -7.71 6.12 -17.15
N LEU A 90 -7.18 7.34 -17.34
CA LEU A 90 -7.98 8.57 -17.29
C LEU A 90 -9.07 8.58 -18.38
N ALA A 91 -8.73 8.17 -19.61
CA ALA A 91 -9.70 8.04 -20.71
C ALA A 91 -10.81 7.01 -20.42
N GLN A 92 -10.52 6.01 -19.59
CA GLN A 92 -11.48 5.02 -19.10
C GLN A 92 -12.25 5.49 -17.85
N GLY A 93 -12.10 6.77 -17.46
CA GLY A 93 -12.80 7.37 -16.32
C GLY A 93 -12.18 7.06 -14.96
N LYS A 94 -10.99 6.46 -14.91
CA LYS A 94 -10.31 6.23 -13.63
C LYS A 94 -9.88 7.57 -13.04
N GLN A 95 -10.17 7.76 -11.76
CA GLN A 95 -9.77 8.97 -11.04
C GLN A 95 -8.45 8.79 -10.30
N ALA A 96 -7.72 9.89 -10.15
CA ALA A 96 -6.56 9.94 -9.27
C ALA A 96 -6.99 9.67 -7.83
N PHE A 97 -6.17 8.93 -7.09
CA PHE A 97 -6.37 8.66 -5.69
C PHE A 97 -5.29 9.36 -4.88
N VAL A 98 -5.70 10.13 -3.87
CA VAL A 98 -4.79 10.80 -2.92
C VAL A 98 -4.92 10.10 -1.58
N GLY A 99 -3.85 9.44 -1.16
CA GLY A 99 -3.80 8.71 0.09
C GLY A 99 -2.75 7.61 0.08
N TRP A 100 -2.92 6.66 0.99
CA TRP A 100 -1.98 5.56 1.21
C TRP A 100 -2.60 4.23 0.78
N ALA A 101 -1.75 3.30 0.36
CA ALA A 101 -2.07 1.88 0.26
C ALA A 101 -1.27 1.14 1.33
N VAL A 102 -1.96 0.68 2.37
CA VAL A 102 -1.37 -0.01 3.53
C VAL A 102 -1.33 -1.51 3.27
N ASN A 103 -0.18 -2.13 3.47
CA ASN A 103 -0.02 -3.57 3.42
C ASN A 103 -0.62 -4.18 4.70
N VAL A 104 -1.78 -4.81 4.58
CA VAL A 104 -2.54 -5.31 5.75
C VAL A 104 -1.83 -6.44 6.48
N ARG A 105 -0.81 -7.06 5.86
CA ARG A 105 0.06 -8.06 6.50
C ARG A 105 0.97 -7.45 7.57
N CYS A 106 1.08 -6.13 7.62
CA CYS A 106 1.87 -5.38 8.59
C CYS A 106 1.00 -4.85 9.74
N LEU A 107 -0.26 -5.28 9.85
CA LEU A 107 -1.20 -4.82 10.87
C LEU A 107 -1.41 -5.91 11.92
N ASP A 108 -1.52 -5.48 13.18
CA ASP A 108 -1.74 -6.38 14.30
C ASP A 108 -3.22 -6.81 14.36
N GLY A 109 -3.45 -8.10 14.63
CA GLY A 109 -4.78 -8.64 14.90
C GLY A 109 -5.75 -8.61 13.70
N VAL A 110 -5.23 -8.62 12.47
CA VAL A 110 -6.03 -8.77 11.25
C VAL A 110 -6.14 -10.25 10.87
N ASP A 111 -7.37 -10.79 10.86
CA ASP A 111 -7.64 -12.08 10.23
C ASP A 111 -7.79 -11.90 8.71
N LEU A 112 -6.77 -12.32 7.96
CA LEU A 112 -6.76 -12.21 6.51
C LEU A 112 -7.63 -13.24 5.80
N ALA A 113 -7.99 -14.35 6.45
CA ALA A 113 -8.76 -15.41 5.81
C ALA A 113 -10.19 -14.95 5.48
N GLY A 114 -10.75 -14.06 6.32
CA GLY A 114 -12.09 -13.50 6.14
C GLY A 114 -12.17 -12.28 5.23
N VAL A 115 -11.06 -11.73 4.73
CA VAL A 115 -11.06 -10.46 3.98
C VAL A 115 -11.11 -10.71 2.47
N PRO A 116 -12.15 -10.23 1.75
CA PRO A 116 -12.24 -10.37 0.29
C PRO A 116 -11.03 -9.80 -0.44
N VAL A 117 -10.55 -10.52 -1.46
CA VAL A 117 -9.41 -10.11 -2.29
C VAL A 117 -9.88 -9.64 -3.65
N LEU A 118 -9.79 -8.34 -3.91
CA LEU A 118 -9.99 -7.75 -5.23
C LEU A 118 -8.73 -7.92 -6.07
N LYS A 119 -8.87 -8.58 -7.23
CA LYS A 119 -7.78 -8.72 -8.20
C LYS A 119 -7.66 -7.46 -9.05
N VAL A 120 -6.44 -7.02 -9.25
CA VAL A 120 -6.10 -5.86 -10.09
C VAL A 120 -5.16 -6.33 -11.19
N ASP A 121 -5.57 -6.11 -12.44
CA ASP A 121 -4.69 -6.34 -13.59
C ASP A 121 -3.82 -5.10 -13.83
N GLY A 122 -2.67 -5.08 -13.16
CA GLY A 122 -1.64 -4.06 -13.39
C GLY A 122 -0.61 -4.49 -14.43
N ALA A 123 -0.61 -5.76 -14.87
CA ALA A 123 0.29 -6.25 -15.91
C ALA A 123 -0.17 -5.80 -17.30
N GLY A 124 -1.48 -5.62 -17.50
CA GLY A 124 -2.06 -5.07 -18.74
C GLY A 124 -1.91 -3.55 -18.91
N LEU A 125 -1.36 -2.83 -17.92
CA LEU A 125 -1.14 -1.39 -18.03
C LEU A 125 0.13 -1.10 -18.86
N ALA A 126 0.02 -0.22 -19.85
CA ALA A 126 1.20 0.34 -20.52
C ALA A 126 2.03 1.13 -19.49
N ILE A 127 3.32 0.79 -19.37
CA ILE A 127 4.26 1.37 -18.40
C ILE A 127 4.99 2.54 -19.06
#